data_AF-A0ABC9F3V2-F1
#
_entry.id   AF-A0ABC9F3V2-F1
#
_cell.length_a   1.000
_cell.length_b   1.000
_cell.length_c   1.000
_cell.angle_alpha   90.00
_cell.angle_beta   90.00
_cell.angle_gamma   90.00
#
_symmetry.space_group_name_H-M   'P 1'
#
loop_
_entity.id
_entity.type
_entity.pdbx_description
1 polymer ?
#
loop_
_entity_poly.entity_id
_entity_poly.type
_entity_poly.pdbx_seq_one_letter_code
_entity_poly.pdbx_strand_id
1 'polypeptide(L)'
;MESSGGDGGGGGGGGNVPEDANDHCPGTQSENAGKEEPCAGCPNQQVCATAPKGPDPDLPAISDRMSNVKHKILVMSGKGGVGKILGVIENMSGLRQAISDMRFVKPSESGETDVTDWALEYIKEKAPDLLSVLACSEAFDSSKGGAEKMCHEMGVPFLGKVPMDPQLGKAVEEGRSCFNDQKCSASAPALKQIIEKLIKHSKTS
;
A
#
# COMPACT_ATOMS: atom_id res chain seq x y z
N MET A 1 60.90 23.72 25.17
CA MET A 1 60.12 22.69 25.87
C MET A 1 58.70 22.82 25.33
N GLU A 2 58.53 22.39 24.08
CA GLU A 2 58.08 21.02 23.73
C GLU A 2 56.56 20.94 23.95
N SER A 3 55.74 21.13 22.92
CA SER A 3 55.44 20.19 21.83
C SER A 3 54.67 18.96 22.33
N SER A 4 53.38 18.95 22.03
CA SER A 4 52.55 17.75 21.78
C SER A 4 51.42 18.29 20.88
N GLY A 5 51.41 18.08 19.56
CA GLY A 5 51.18 16.78 18.91
C GLY A 5 49.73 16.38 19.22
N GLY A 6 48.76 16.35 18.32
CA GLY A 6 48.74 16.15 16.89
C GLY A 6 47.64 15.13 16.62
N ASP A 7 46.65 15.48 15.81
CA ASP A 7 45.84 14.55 14.98
C ASP A 7 44.98 15.45 14.07
N GLY A 8 45.08 15.45 12.74
CA GLY A 8 45.58 14.37 11.89
C GLY A 8 44.49 13.33 11.59
N GLY A 9 43.21 13.67 11.67
CA GLY A 9 42.11 12.78 11.27
C GLY A 9 41.48 13.20 9.94
N GLY A 10 42.11 12.83 8.82
CA GLY A 10 41.39 12.69 7.56
C GLY A 10 40.51 11.43 7.57
N GLY A 11 39.31 11.51 7.01
CA GLY A 11 38.47 10.35 6.71
C GLY A 11 36.99 10.62 7.02
N GLY A 12 36.05 10.55 6.10
CA GLY A 12 36.08 10.24 4.68
C GLY A 12 34.74 10.67 4.08
N GLY A 13 34.76 11.10 2.82
CA GLY A 13 33.53 11.28 2.06
C GLY A 13 32.75 9.98 2.02
N GLY A 14 31.44 10.03 2.31
CA GLY A 14 30.61 8.83 2.18
C GLY A 14 29.14 8.91 2.64
N GLY A 15 28.70 9.92 3.38
CA GLY A 15 27.32 9.94 3.91
C GLY A 15 26.46 11.01 3.26
N ASN A 16 25.42 10.63 2.50
CA ASN A 16 24.37 11.48 1.91
C ASN A 16 24.25 12.89 2.52
N VAL A 17 25.00 13.86 1.98
CA VAL A 17 24.87 15.29 2.29
C VAL A 17 23.82 15.85 1.31
N PRO A 18 22.70 16.39 1.81
CA PRO A 18 21.70 17.05 0.96
C PRO A 18 22.29 18.22 0.15
N GLU A 19 21.76 18.49 -1.04
CA GLU A 19 22.24 19.60 -1.90
C GLU A 19 22.06 20.98 -1.25
N ASP A 20 21.09 21.10 -0.34
CA ASP A 20 20.75 22.32 0.41
C ASP A 20 21.41 22.37 1.81
N ALA A 21 22.36 21.46 2.09
CA ALA A 21 23.04 21.42 3.37
C ALA A 21 24.11 22.51 3.50
N ASN A 22 24.48 22.84 4.74
CA ASN A 22 25.61 23.73 5.00
C ASN A 22 26.95 23.06 4.65
N ASP A 23 27.98 23.87 4.41
CA ASP A 23 29.32 23.43 3.97
C ASP A 23 30.01 22.45 4.94
N HIS A 24 29.51 22.35 6.17
CA HIS A 24 30.04 21.51 7.24
C HIS A 24 29.07 20.41 7.67
N CYS A 25 28.11 20.04 6.83
CA CYS A 25 27.18 18.98 7.15
C CYS A 25 27.93 17.64 7.25
N PRO A 26 27.84 16.91 8.39
CA PRO A 26 28.47 15.60 8.53
C PRO A 26 27.80 14.52 7.65
N GLY A 27 26.66 14.85 7.01
CA GLY A 27 25.87 13.93 6.20
C GLY A 27 24.81 13.18 7.02
N THR A 28 23.66 12.89 6.40
CA THR A 28 22.50 12.30 7.10
C THR A 28 22.74 10.90 7.66
N GLN A 29 23.70 10.18 7.09
CA GLN A 29 24.07 8.82 7.47
C GLN A 29 25.28 8.75 8.42
N SER A 30 25.87 9.89 8.78
CA SER A 30 26.95 9.92 9.77
C SER A 30 26.45 9.59 11.17
N GLU A 31 27.27 8.88 11.96
CA GLU A 31 27.01 8.61 13.38
C GLU A 31 26.91 9.91 14.21
N ASN A 32 27.51 10.98 13.69
CA ASN A 32 27.57 12.30 14.29
C ASN A 32 26.46 13.25 13.78
N ALA A 33 25.62 12.79 12.86
CA ALA A 33 24.49 13.58 12.34
C ALA A 33 23.53 13.96 13.47
N GLY A 34 23.19 15.25 13.58
CA GLY A 34 22.32 15.79 14.63
C GLY A 34 23.01 16.03 15.99
N LYS A 35 24.29 15.64 16.13
CA LYS A 35 25.07 15.71 17.39
C LYS A 35 26.19 16.75 17.36
N GLU A 36 26.71 17.08 16.18
CA GLU A 36 27.81 18.05 16.03
C GLU A 36 27.35 19.50 15.90
N GLU A 37 28.29 20.42 16.12
CA GLU A 37 28.09 21.86 16.05
C GLU A 37 27.46 22.33 14.72
N PRO A 38 27.84 21.82 13.53
CA PRO A 38 27.20 22.20 12.28
C PRO A 38 25.72 21.80 12.17
N CYS A 39 25.24 20.91 13.05
CA CYS A 39 23.84 20.53 13.10
C CYS A 39 23.00 21.46 14.01
N ALA A 40 23.63 22.30 14.82
CA ALA A 40 22.93 23.17 15.77
C ALA A 40 22.05 24.18 15.03
N GLY A 41 20.75 24.17 15.33
CA GLY A 41 19.77 25.05 14.67
C GLY A 41 19.27 24.55 13.31
N CYS A 42 19.73 23.39 12.84
CA CYS A 42 19.18 22.73 11.66
C CYS A 42 17.75 22.23 11.96
N PRO A 43 16.75 22.49 11.10
CA PRO A 43 15.38 21.97 11.28
C PRO A 43 15.31 20.44 11.42
N ASN A 44 16.28 19.74 10.83
CA ASN A 44 16.35 18.28 10.83
C ASN A 44 17.27 17.72 11.93
N GLN A 45 17.81 18.53 12.84
CA GLN A 45 18.79 18.10 13.85
C GLN A 45 18.30 16.90 14.67
N GLN A 46 17.09 16.98 15.23
CA GLN A 46 16.52 15.91 16.06
C GLN A 46 16.27 14.63 15.27
N VAL A 47 15.79 14.75 14.02
CA VAL A 47 15.58 13.61 13.13
C VAL A 47 16.91 12.96 12.80
N CYS A 48 17.93 13.74 12.46
CA CYS A 48 19.27 13.23 12.23
C CYS A 48 19.87 12.57 13.47
N ALA A 49 19.62 13.09 14.68
CA ALA A 49 20.15 12.53 15.92
C ALA A 49 19.52 11.18 16.31
N THR A 50 18.26 10.96 15.92
CA THR A 50 17.44 9.82 16.39
C THR A 50 17.17 8.78 15.31
N ALA A 51 17.24 9.15 14.03
CA ALA A 51 16.99 8.24 12.93
C ALA A 51 18.03 7.11 12.88
N PRO A 52 17.62 5.86 12.59
CA PRO A 52 18.53 4.76 12.34
C PRO A 52 19.57 5.13 11.28
N LYS A 53 20.83 4.75 11.53
CA LYS A 53 21.94 4.94 10.60
C LYS A 53 22.24 3.63 9.89
N GLY A 54 22.64 3.74 8.62
CA GLY A 54 22.99 2.60 7.79
C GLY A 54 21.79 1.99 7.05
N PRO A 55 22.04 0.94 6.27
CA PRO A 55 21.00 0.25 5.54
C PRO A 55 20.01 -0.39 6.52
N ASP A 56 18.72 -0.32 6.19
CA ASP A 56 17.67 -0.97 6.96
C ASP A 56 18.00 -2.46 7.11
N PRO A 57 18.06 -2.99 8.35
CA PRO A 57 18.49 -4.35 8.65
C PRO A 57 17.60 -5.41 7.99
N ASP A 58 16.38 -5.07 7.58
CA ASP A 58 15.46 -5.98 6.89
C ASP A 58 15.71 -6.05 5.38
N LEU A 59 16.48 -5.12 4.79
CA LEU A 59 16.73 -5.08 3.34
C LEU A 59 17.31 -6.37 2.76
N PRO A 60 18.29 -7.06 3.39
CA PRO A 60 18.79 -8.32 2.87
C PRO A 60 17.71 -9.40 2.80
N ALA A 61 16.90 -9.54 3.87
CA ALA A 61 15.82 -10.51 3.92
C ALA A 61 14.69 -10.19 2.93
N ILE A 62 14.37 -8.91 2.75
CA ILE A 62 13.40 -8.45 1.75
C ILE A 62 13.94 -8.74 0.34
N SER A 63 15.22 -8.45 0.07
CA SER A 63 15.85 -8.73 -1.23
C SER A 63 15.80 -10.22 -1.58
N ASP A 64 16.14 -11.09 -0.62
CA ASP A 64 16.08 -12.54 -0.81
C ASP A 64 14.67 -13.04 -1.08
N ARG A 65 13.67 -12.57 -0.32
CA ARG A 65 12.25 -12.90 -0.56
C ARG A 65 11.75 -12.38 -1.91
N MET A 66 12.24 -11.23 -2.34
CA MET A 66 11.88 -10.58 -3.61
C MET A 66 12.68 -11.10 -4.81
N SER A 67 13.67 -11.99 -4.61
CA SER A 67 14.56 -12.49 -5.67
C SER A 67 13.80 -13.25 -6.77
N ASN A 68 12.76 -14.00 -6.38
CA ASN A 68 11.93 -14.80 -7.30
C ASN A 68 10.68 -14.05 -7.81
N VAL A 69 10.47 -12.81 -7.37
CA VAL A 69 9.33 -11.99 -7.79
C VAL A 69 9.69 -11.30 -9.11
N LYS A 70 9.15 -11.84 -10.22
CA LYS A 70 9.43 -11.37 -11.59
C LYS A 70 9.00 -9.92 -11.86
N HIS A 71 7.96 -9.45 -11.16
CA HIS A 71 7.38 -8.13 -11.38
C HIS A 71 7.21 -7.42 -10.03
N LYS A 72 7.92 -6.32 -9.82
CA LYS A 72 7.91 -5.52 -8.60
C LYS A 72 7.22 -4.20 -8.88
N ILE A 73 6.13 -3.92 -8.17
CA ILE A 73 5.41 -2.64 -8.25
C ILE A 73 5.75 -1.86 -7.01
N LEU A 74 6.45 -0.74 -7.18
CA LEU A 74 6.80 0.15 -6.09
C LEU A 74 5.72 1.22 -5.94
N VAL A 75 5.11 1.30 -4.75
CA VAL A 75 4.15 2.36 -4.39
C VAL A 75 4.87 3.34 -3.48
N MET A 76 5.16 4.55 -3.98
CA MET A 76 5.81 5.61 -3.20
C MET A 76 4.80 6.72 -2.89
N SER A 77 4.77 7.17 -1.64
CA SER A 77 4.01 8.35 -1.21
C SER A 77 4.99 9.36 -0.63
N GLY A 78 5.52 10.25 -1.47
CA GLY A 78 6.45 11.32 -1.06
C GLY A 78 6.47 12.45 -2.10
N LYS A 79 6.62 13.71 -1.62
CA LYS A 79 6.71 14.92 -2.45
C LYS A 79 8.04 14.99 -3.20
N GLY A 80 8.21 14.12 -4.20
CA GLY A 80 9.29 14.15 -5.18
C GLY A 80 8.67 13.72 -6.50
N GLY A 81 8.94 14.47 -7.57
CA GLY A 81 8.24 14.39 -8.85
C GLY A 81 7.77 12.99 -9.20
N VAL A 82 6.45 12.81 -9.31
CA VAL A 82 5.86 11.56 -9.76
C VAL A 82 6.37 11.35 -11.18
N GLY A 83 7.23 10.35 -11.38
CA GLY A 83 7.65 9.95 -12.71
C GLY A 83 6.46 9.47 -13.55
N LYS A 84 6.72 8.68 -14.60
CA LYS A 84 5.65 8.15 -15.45
C LYS A 84 4.67 7.30 -14.63
N ILE A 85 3.41 7.71 -14.57
CA ILE A 85 2.35 6.95 -13.89
C ILE A 85 2.04 5.72 -14.75
N LEU A 86 2.22 4.52 -14.18
CA LEU A 86 1.91 3.24 -14.85
C LEU A 86 0.40 3.05 -15.05
N GLY A 87 -0.40 3.60 -14.15
CA GLY A 87 -1.84 3.67 -14.25
C GLY A 87 -2.49 3.84 -12.88
N VAL A 88 -3.80 4.05 -12.89
CA VAL A 88 -4.62 4.29 -11.70
C VAL A 88 -5.49 3.07 -11.43
N ILE A 89 -5.59 2.72 -10.15
CA ILE A 89 -6.49 1.70 -9.64
C ILE A 89 -7.43 2.37 -8.65
N GLU A 90 -8.73 2.22 -8.84
CA GLU A 90 -9.74 2.70 -7.89
C GLU A 90 -9.90 1.67 -6.77
N ASN A 91 -9.52 2.03 -5.55
CA ASN A 91 -9.77 1.20 -4.38
C ASN A 91 -11.19 1.42 -3.84
N MET A 92 -11.74 0.41 -3.16
CA MET A 92 -13.05 0.47 -2.48
C MET A 92 -14.22 0.88 -3.39
N SER A 93 -14.26 0.34 -4.62
CA SER A 93 -15.30 0.64 -5.63
C SER A 93 -16.73 0.18 -5.31
N GLY A 94 -17.00 -0.18 -4.05
CA GLY A 94 -18.26 -0.78 -3.59
C GLY A 94 -18.05 -2.11 -2.87
N LEU A 95 -19.08 -2.57 -2.18
CA LEU A 95 -19.12 -3.86 -1.51
C LEU A 95 -19.58 -4.93 -2.50
N ARG A 96 -18.85 -6.04 -2.57
CA ARG A 96 -19.25 -7.23 -3.33
C ARG A 96 -19.03 -8.46 -2.46
N GLN A 97 -20.10 -9.17 -2.14
CA GLN A 97 -20.05 -10.33 -1.25
C GLN A 97 -21.12 -11.36 -1.62
N ALA A 98 -20.78 -12.64 -1.52
CA ALA A 98 -21.74 -13.72 -1.74
C ALA A 98 -22.87 -13.62 -0.72
N ILE A 99 -24.12 -13.83 -1.16
CA ILE A 99 -25.28 -13.84 -0.26
C ILE A 99 -25.10 -14.87 0.86
N SER A 100 -24.47 -16.01 0.57
CA SER A 100 -24.14 -17.06 1.55
C SER A 100 -23.24 -16.59 2.68
N ASP A 101 -22.45 -15.54 2.44
CA ASP A 101 -21.44 -15.05 3.38
C ASP A 101 -21.92 -13.80 4.11
N MET A 102 -23.13 -13.30 3.82
CA MET A 102 -23.66 -12.09 4.42
C MET A 102 -24.21 -12.34 5.82
N ARG A 103 -24.00 -11.36 6.72
CA ARG A 103 -24.70 -11.28 7.99
C ARG A 103 -26.01 -10.54 7.80
N PHE A 104 -27.12 -11.11 8.24
CA PHE A 104 -28.44 -10.49 8.17
C PHE A 104 -28.88 -10.07 9.56
N VAL A 105 -29.33 -8.83 9.70
CA VAL A 105 -29.76 -8.27 10.99
C VAL A 105 -31.17 -7.69 10.88
N LYS A 106 -31.95 -7.81 11.95
CA LYS A 106 -33.21 -7.07 12.12
C LYS A 106 -32.97 -5.87 13.03
N PRO A 107 -33.38 -4.65 12.62
CA PRO A 107 -33.35 -3.50 13.51
C PRO A 107 -34.37 -3.66 14.64
N SER A 108 -34.01 -3.18 15.83
CA SER A 108 -34.83 -3.19 17.03
C SER A 108 -34.59 -1.91 17.84
N GLU A 109 -35.48 -1.60 18.79
CA GLU A 109 -35.33 -0.41 19.65
C GLU A 109 -34.04 -0.44 20.49
N SER A 110 -33.51 -1.63 20.80
CA SER A 110 -32.28 -1.83 21.59
C SER A 110 -31.03 -2.13 20.76
N GLY A 111 -31.10 -2.01 19.41
CA GLY A 111 -29.98 -2.26 18.51
C GLY A 111 -30.32 -3.23 17.37
N GLU A 112 -29.40 -4.13 17.05
CA GLU A 112 -29.55 -5.08 15.95
C GLU A 112 -29.59 -6.52 16.46
N THR A 113 -30.53 -7.32 15.97
CA THR A 113 -30.58 -8.76 16.23
C THR A 113 -30.06 -9.52 15.01
N ASP A 114 -29.02 -10.33 15.19
CA ASP A 114 -28.55 -11.24 14.14
C ASP A 114 -29.61 -12.30 13.83
N VAL A 115 -29.99 -12.40 12.57
CA VAL A 115 -30.97 -13.35 12.03
C VAL A 115 -30.41 -14.12 10.83
N THR A 116 -29.08 -14.21 10.72
CA THR A 116 -28.37 -14.80 9.58
C THR A 116 -28.83 -16.21 9.28
N ASP A 117 -28.88 -17.09 10.27
CA ASP A 117 -29.28 -18.49 10.09
C ASP A 117 -30.71 -18.59 9.55
N TRP A 118 -31.65 -17.86 10.15
CA TRP A 118 -33.04 -17.79 9.67
C TRP A 118 -33.13 -17.28 8.23
N ALA A 119 -32.39 -16.21 7.90
CA ALA A 119 -32.42 -15.61 6.58
C ALA A 119 -31.87 -16.59 5.53
N LEU A 120 -30.74 -17.24 5.82
CA LEU A 120 -30.12 -18.21 4.91
C LEU A 120 -30.99 -19.47 4.73
N GLU A 121 -31.61 -19.98 5.79
CA GLU A 121 -32.57 -21.09 5.71
C GLU A 121 -33.80 -20.70 4.86
N TYR A 122 -34.34 -19.51 5.08
CA TYR A 122 -35.47 -19.01 4.29
C TYR A 122 -35.12 -18.85 2.82
N ILE A 123 -33.95 -18.29 2.51
CA ILE A 123 -33.44 -18.18 1.13
C ILE A 123 -33.26 -19.57 0.53
N LYS A 124 -32.66 -20.51 1.26
CA LYS A 124 -32.47 -21.89 0.80
C LYS A 124 -33.79 -22.57 0.45
N GLU A 125 -34.84 -22.34 1.23
CA GLU A 125 -36.16 -22.93 1.00
C GLU A 125 -36.92 -22.25 -0.16
N LYS A 126 -36.87 -20.91 -0.23
CA LYS A 126 -37.74 -20.13 -1.14
C LYS A 126 -37.07 -19.68 -2.43
N ALA A 127 -35.75 -19.50 -2.42
CA ALA A 127 -34.98 -18.96 -3.55
C ALA A 127 -33.51 -19.44 -3.49
N PRO A 128 -33.25 -20.76 -3.60
CA PRO A 128 -31.91 -21.33 -3.42
C PRO A 128 -30.87 -20.76 -4.38
N ASP A 129 -31.27 -20.35 -5.58
CA ASP A 129 -30.38 -19.74 -6.58
C ASP A 129 -29.73 -18.44 -6.06
N LEU A 130 -30.38 -17.71 -5.13
CA LEU A 130 -29.80 -16.52 -4.53
C LEU A 130 -28.54 -16.83 -3.69
N LEU A 131 -28.36 -18.04 -3.18
CA LEU A 131 -27.13 -18.40 -2.46
C LEU A 131 -25.90 -18.40 -3.37
N SER A 132 -26.10 -18.46 -4.69
CA SER A 132 -25.02 -18.41 -5.68
C SER A 132 -24.72 -17.00 -6.20
N VAL A 133 -25.50 -15.99 -5.82
CA VAL A 133 -25.32 -14.62 -6.33
C VAL A 133 -24.44 -13.77 -5.41
N LEU A 134 -23.84 -12.74 -6.01
CA LEU A 134 -23.12 -11.69 -5.28
C LEU A 134 -24.04 -10.50 -5.06
N ALA A 135 -24.23 -10.11 -3.80
CA ALA A 135 -24.80 -8.81 -3.51
C ALA A 135 -23.75 -7.72 -3.75
N CYS A 136 -24.18 -6.69 -4.47
CA CYS A 136 -23.35 -5.56 -4.85
C CYS A 136 -23.98 -4.27 -4.31
N SER A 137 -23.18 -3.45 -3.64
CA SER A 137 -23.59 -2.11 -3.20
C SER A 137 -22.53 -1.10 -3.59
N GLU A 138 -22.96 0.02 -4.16
CA GLU A 138 -22.08 1.18 -4.36
C GLU A 138 -22.01 1.96 -3.04
N ALA A 139 -20.81 2.03 -2.45
CA ALA A 139 -20.61 2.78 -1.21
C ALA A 139 -20.52 4.30 -1.46
N PHE A 140 -20.13 4.68 -2.69
CA PHE A 140 -19.94 6.06 -3.11
C PHE A 140 -20.64 6.28 -4.45
N ASP A 141 -21.27 7.44 -4.59
CA ASP A 141 -22.00 7.81 -5.81
C ASP A 141 -21.04 7.85 -7.01
N SER A 142 -21.15 6.85 -7.88
CA SER A 142 -20.30 6.67 -9.04
C SER A 142 -20.81 7.40 -10.29
N SER A 143 -21.93 8.15 -10.17
CA SER A 143 -22.73 8.70 -11.28
C SER A 143 -22.01 9.58 -12.30
N LYS A 144 -20.74 9.95 -12.08
CA LYS A 144 -19.93 10.75 -13.00
C LYS A 144 -18.67 10.03 -13.53
N GLY A 145 -18.56 8.72 -13.34
CA GLY A 145 -17.41 7.93 -13.83
C GLY A 145 -16.14 8.05 -12.97
N GLY A 146 -16.20 8.75 -11.83
CA GLY A 146 -15.20 8.76 -10.76
C GLY A 146 -13.75 8.82 -11.26
N ALA A 147 -12.96 7.81 -10.84
CA ALA A 147 -11.55 7.71 -11.19
C ALA A 147 -11.32 7.44 -12.69
N GLU A 148 -12.18 6.65 -13.35
CA GLU A 148 -12.03 6.29 -14.76
C GLU A 148 -12.17 7.51 -15.68
N LYS A 149 -13.16 8.37 -15.43
CA LYS A 149 -13.34 9.62 -16.17
C LYS A 149 -12.14 10.55 -15.97
N MET A 150 -11.68 10.70 -14.72
CA MET A 150 -10.50 11.51 -14.41
C MET A 150 -9.25 10.98 -15.14
N CYS A 151 -9.05 9.67 -15.18
CA CYS A 151 -7.95 9.06 -15.93
C CYS A 151 -8.01 9.38 -17.42
N HIS A 152 -9.21 9.29 -18.01
CA HIS A 152 -9.43 9.65 -19.41
C HIS A 152 -9.10 11.12 -19.68
N GLU A 153 -9.57 12.05 -18.84
CA GLU A 153 -9.30 13.49 -18.98
C GLU A 153 -7.82 13.85 -18.80
N MET A 154 -7.11 13.11 -17.95
CA MET A 154 -5.68 13.32 -17.67
C MET A 154 -4.74 12.55 -18.60
N GLY A 155 -5.26 11.72 -19.52
CA GLY A 155 -4.45 10.86 -20.38
C GLY A 155 -3.66 9.80 -19.61
N VAL A 156 -4.14 9.38 -18.44
CA VAL A 156 -3.49 8.38 -17.58
C VAL A 156 -4.20 7.02 -17.75
N PRO A 157 -3.49 5.89 -17.82
CA PRO A 157 -4.14 4.58 -17.93
C PRO A 157 -5.01 4.25 -16.72
N PHE A 158 -6.28 3.92 -16.94
CA PHE A 158 -7.13 3.33 -15.90
C PHE A 158 -7.00 1.80 -15.93
N LEU A 159 -6.50 1.24 -14.83
CA LEU A 159 -6.19 -0.19 -14.75
C LEU A 159 -7.39 -1.00 -14.24
N GLY A 160 -8.23 -0.40 -13.40
CA GLY A 160 -9.47 -1.02 -12.95
C GLY A 160 -9.83 -0.66 -11.53
N LYS A 161 -10.74 -1.45 -10.97
CA LYS A 161 -11.34 -1.23 -9.66
C LYS A 161 -11.11 -2.43 -8.76
N VAL A 162 -10.82 -2.17 -7.49
CA VAL A 162 -10.78 -3.20 -6.43
C VAL A 162 -12.01 -2.99 -5.54
N PRO A 163 -12.90 -3.98 -5.40
CA PRO A 163 -14.05 -3.87 -4.51
C PRO A 163 -13.64 -4.04 -3.04
N MET A 164 -14.47 -3.57 -2.13
CA MET A 164 -14.45 -4.02 -0.74
C MET A 164 -14.87 -5.49 -0.68
N ASP A 165 -13.96 -6.34 -0.24
CA ASP A 165 -14.13 -7.77 -0.10
C ASP A 165 -13.62 -8.18 1.29
N PRO A 166 -14.49 -8.53 2.25
CA PRO A 166 -14.07 -8.95 3.59
C PRO A 166 -13.12 -10.15 3.59
N GLN A 167 -13.25 -11.04 2.61
CA GLN A 167 -12.37 -12.22 2.49
C GLN A 167 -10.95 -11.81 2.09
N LEU A 168 -10.79 -10.71 1.34
CA LEU A 168 -9.48 -10.14 1.05
C LEU A 168 -8.80 -9.64 2.33
N GLY A 169 -9.54 -8.89 3.16
CA GLY A 169 -9.02 -8.41 4.45
C GLY A 169 -8.54 -9.57 5.33
N LYS A 170 -9.38 -10.60 5.47
CA LYS A 170 -9.04 -11.82 6.21
C LYS A 170 -7.83 -12.57 5.63
N ALA A 171 -7.72 -12.65 4.30
CA ALA A 171 -6.56 -13.28 3.65
C ALA A 171 -5.26 -12.53 3.98
N VAL A 172 -5.28 -11.19 3.99
CA VAL A 172 -4.14 -10.36 4.35
C VAL A 172 -3.74 -10.57 5.82
N GLU A 173 -4.70 -10.55 6.73
CA GLU A 173 -4.46 -10.79 8.17
C GLU A 173 -3.85 -12.17 8.44
N GLU A 174 -4.29 -13.19 7.70
CA GLU A 174 -3.79 -14.56 7.85
C GLU A 174 -2.52 -14.84 7.00
N GLY A 175 -1.97 -13.85 6.29
CA GLY A 175 -0.78 -14.02 5.45
C GLY A 175 -0.99 -14.96 4.25
N ARG A 176 -2.24 -15.08 3.77
CA ARG A 176 -2.63 -15.95 2.66
C ARG A 176 -2.80 -15.18 1.35
N SER A 177 -2.51 -15.84 0.24
CA SER A 177 -2.77 -15.32 -1.11
C SER A 177 -4.27 -15.35 -1.42
N CYS A 178 -4.84 -14.19 -1.80
CA CYS A 178 -6.23 -14.10 -2.25
C CYS A 178 -6.54 -14.91 -3.53
N PHE A 179 -5.52 -15.36 -4.26
CA PHE A 179 -5.68 -16.14 -5.49
C PHE A 179 -5.79 -17.65 -5.26
N ASN A 180 -5.48 -18.14 -4.06
CA ASN A 180 -5.28 -19.58 -3.84
C ASN A 180 -6.52 -20.31 -3.30
N ASP A 181 -7.44 -19.61 -2.64
CA ASP A 181 -8.47 -20.22 -1.78
C ASP A 181 -9.90 -20.03 -2.27
N GLN A 182 -10.12 -19.45 -3.46
CA GLN A 182 -11.44 -19.14 -4.06
C GLN A 182 -12.41 -18.30 -3.20
N LYS A 183 -12.05 -17.98 -1.95
CA LYS A 183 -12.85 -17.18 -1.01
C LYS A 183 -12.95 -15.72 -1.42
N CYS A 184 -11.88 -15.18 -2.00
CA CYS A 184 -11.82 -13.79 -2.49
C CYS A 184 -12.53 -13.65 -3.84
N SER A 185 -13.80 -14.03 -3.91
CA SER A 185 -14.56 -14.17 -5.15
C SER A 185 -14.75 -12.86 -5.91
N ALA A 186 -14.76 -11.73 -5.21
CA ALA A 186 -14.89 -10.41 -5.82
C ALA A 186 -13.53 -9.76 -6.11
N SER A 187 -12.61 -9.80 -5.15
CA SER A 187 -11.32 -9.11 -5.26
C SER A 187 -10.29 -9.85 -6.11
N ALA A 188 -10.21 -11.18 -6.05
CA ALA A 188 -9.19 -11.92 -6.78
C ALA A 188 -9.33 -11.80 -8.32
N PRO A 189 -10.53 -11.93 -8.92
CA PRO A 189 -10.69 -11.70 -10.36
C PRO A 189 -10.37 -10.26 -10.76
N ALA A 190 -10.75 -9.28 -9.94
CA ALA A 190 -10.48 -7.87 -10.20
C ALA A 190 -8.97 -7.57 -10.18
N LEU A 191 -8.26 -8.05 -9.14
CA LEU A 191 -6.81 -7.93 -9.02
C LEU A 191 -6.09 -8.65 -10.16
N LYS A 192 -6.56 -9.83 -10.57
CA LYS A 192 -5.98 -10.57 -11.70
C LYS A 192 -6.07 -9.76 -13.00
N GLN A 193 -7.22 -9.18 -13.31
CA GLN A 193 -7.38 -8.32 -14.49
C GLN A 193 -6.48 -7.08 -14.45
N ILE A 194 -6.34 -6.46 -13.28
CA ILE A 194 -5.43 -5.32 -13.08
C ILE A 194 -3.97 -5.74 -13.33
N ILE A 195 -3.55 -6.88 -12.79
CA ILE A 195 -2.20 -7.44 -12.98
C ILE A 195 -1.94 -7.73 -14.47
N GLU A 196 -2.91 -8.34 -15.17
CA GLU A 196 -2.80 -8.61 -16.60
C GLU A 196 -2.64 -7.34 -17.43
N LYS A 197 -3.43 -6.29 -17.12
CA LYS A 197 -3.30 -4.98 -17.75
C LYS A 197 -1.93 -4.35 -17.46
N LEU A 198 -1.45 -4.42 -16.22
CA LEU A 198 -0.14 -3.90 -15.84
C LEU A 198 1.00 -4.61 -16.58
N ILE A 199 0.98 -5.94 -16.64
CA ILE A 199 1.99 -6.74 -17.37
C ILE A 199 1.97 -6.42 -18.87
N LYS A 200 0.79 -6.16 -19.44
CA LYS A 200 0.69 -5.74 -20.84
C LYS A 200 1.35 -4.38 -21.06
N HIS A 201 1.08 -3.40 -20.18
CA HIS A 201 1.65 -2.05 -20.30
C HIS A 201 3.16 -2.01 -20.08
N SER A 202 3.71 -2.86 -19.19
CA SER A 202 5.15 -2.92 -18.92
C SER A 202 5.99 -3.56 -20.03
N LYS A 203 5.37 -4.28 -20.98
CA LYS A 203 6.06 -4.85 -22.15
C LYS A 203 6.11 -3.92 -23.36
N THR A 204 5.40 -2.78 -23.30
CA THR A 204 5.24 -1.82 -24.40
C THR A 204 5.81 -0.43 -24.10
N SER A 205 6.37 -0.19 -22.92
CA SER A 205 7.19 0.99 -22.58
C SER A 205 8.64 0.59 -22.47
#